data_AF-A0A924CFX4-F1
#
_entry.id   AF-A0A924CFX4-F1
#
_cell.length_a   1.000
_cell.length_b   1.000
_cell.length_c   1.000
_cell.angle_alpha   90.00
_cell.angle_beta   90.00
_cell.angle_gamma   90.00
#
_symmetry.space_group_name_H-M   'P 1'
#
loop_
_entity.id
_entity.type
_entity.pdbx_description
1 polymer ?
#
loop_
_entity_poly.entity_id
_entity_poly.type
_entity_poly.pdbx_seq_one_letter_code
_entity_poly.pdbx_strand_id
1 'polypeptide(L)'
;MVNSAATEKITAYEEKNIAADLLSKTPVAGKVIGKTTNKLLGTTDLILSNGLTVTLKPTDFKADEIKMQGTRFGGSSNYGLKDKFSAQYATQVQSSMGYGNFAPQDLTKIMSGKKANASVSFTETKDVISGNATIKDLETMFQMLHLKITAQRKDTALFRSFVNKNKSQFANLMSNPQASFIDTLYKFIFNNNPMAPSVVPNAKDFDKINLDRAMQIYKERSGDLTGMHFVFIGSFQENNIIPLIEKYIASLPANGKKTSYKDNKVRPIKGNRILEVKKGKEQKSLVMQMYSGEVPYSEDAALKAEAMTEALNIKIIEEIREKAQAIYGGGVYGSLQKDPYPSYTMMAQLPTGPEKVATVLSSLKSEIEKIQKNGPAPETLEKVKKQWLEKYRESLKDNDTWMNMLMEAKVDGKNADRFLNYEKYVKALTVTDIKNAAQVYLNPANMITAVQLPEIAAEKALPVIKDRTTKVIETFDITDADITIDIVDNGEADGDQISLFFNGNEVANKLTLTEKTVSYKLKAVKGVNSIIMFAENLGTTPPNTALMLIKSGTKEYRATVRSDLKESGAVQLNFK
;
A
#
# COMPACT_ATOMS: atom_id res chain seq x y z
N MET A 1 -27.77 10.95 -51.28
CA MET A 1 -26.54 11.11 -52.09
C MET A 1 -25.42 10.37 -51.39
N VAL A 2 -24.99 9.26 -51.98
CA VAL A 2 -23.77 8.55 -51.62
C VAL A 2 -22.65 9.24 -52.39
N ASN A 3 -21.59 9.72 -51.71
CA ASN A 3 -20.20 9.77 -52.19
C ASN A 3 -19.34 10.72 -51.35
N SER A 4 -18.43 10.15 -50.55
CA SER A 4 -16.97 10.31 -50.70
C SER A 4 -16.29 9.80 -49.42
N ALA A 5 -16.33 8.49 -49.21
CA ALA A 5 -15.38 7.85 -48.29
C ALA A 5 -14.03 7.81 -49.01
N ALA A 6 -13.05 8.54 -48.49
CA ALA A 6 -11.67 8.43 -48.93
C ALA A 6 -11.20 6.99 -48.70
N THR A 7 -11.07 6.24 -49.78
CA THR A 7 -10.40 4.94 -49.81
C THR A 7 -8.91 5.16 -49.59
N GLU A 8 -8.51 5.30 -48.32
CA GLU A 8 -7.11 5.07 -47.96
C GLU A 8 -6.78 3.62 -48.36
N LYS A 9 -5.84 3.51 -49.30
CA LYS A 9 -5.31 2.24 -49.77
C LYS A 9 -4.57 1.61 -48.59
N ILE A 10 -5.24 0.74 -47.83
CA ILE A 10 -4.61 -0.08 -46.79
C ILE A 10 -3.64 -1.01 -47.52
N THR A 11 -2.37 -0.62 -47.59
CA THR A 11 -1.29 -1.52 -48.01
C THR A 11 -1.28 -2.68 -47.04
N ALA A 12 -1.38 -3.91 -47.56
CA ALA A 12 -1.23 -5.12 -46.78
C ALA A 12 0.05 -5.01 -45.93
N TYR A 13 -0.04 -5.37 -44.65
CA TYR A 13 1.11 -5.41 -43.76
C TYR A 13 2.14 -6.38 -44.35
N GLU A 14 3.23 -5.84 -44.93
CA GLU A 14 4.35 -6.68 -45.35
C GLU A 14 4.95 -7.32 -44.11
N GLU A 15 4.97 -8.65 -44.10
CA GLU A 15 5.57 -9.41 -43.03
C GLU A 15 7.09 -9.16 -43.02
N LYS A 16 7.51 -8.22 -42.18
CA LYS A 16 8.91 -7.86 -42.04
C LYS A 16 9.68 -9.09 -41.57
N ASN A 17 10.68 -9.50 -42.34
CA ASN A 17 11.54 -10.65 -42.02
C ASN A 17 12.25 -10.37 -40.68
N ILE A 18 11.80 -11.02 -39.61
CA ILE A 18 12.30 -10.77 -38.25
C ILE A 18 13.60 -11.55 -38.07
N ALA A 19 14.68 -10.88 -37.65
CA ALA A 19 15.93 -11.56 -37.36
C ALA A 19 15.72 -12.66 -36.30
N ALA A 20 16.25 -13.86 -36.55
CA ALA A 20 16.13 -15.00 -35.64
C ALA A 20 16.90 -14.79 -34.33
N ASP A 21 17.96 -13.98 -34.37
CA ASP A 21 18.89 -13.75 -33.27
C ASP A 21 18.64 -12.42 -32.54
N LEU A 22 18.63 -12.46 -31.20
CA LEU A 22 18.45 -11.29 -30.35
C LEU A 22 19.64 -10.33 -30.35
N LEU A 23 20.83 -10.79 -30.75
CA LEU A 23 22.04 -9.98 -30.76
C LEU A 23 22.59 -9.86 -32.18
N SER A 24 22.86 -8.62 -32.61
CA SER A 24 23.46 -8.35 -33.93
C SER A 24 24.95 -8.71 -34.00
N LYS A 25 25.61 -8.86 -32.85
CA LYS A 25 27.00 -9.31 -32.72
C LYS A 25 27.12 -10.23 -31.53
N THR A 26 27.83 -11.34 -31.70
CA THR A 26 28.19 -12.21 -30.58
C THR A 26 29.16 -11.47 -29.65
N PRO A 27 28.91 -11.44 -28.33
CA PRO A 27 29.83 -10.79 -27.39
C PRO A 27 31.20 -11.48 -27.39
N VAL A 28 32.26 -10.70 -27.21
CA VAL A 28 33.62 -11.23 -26.99
C VAL A 28 33.71 -11.68 -25.55
N ALA A 29 33.86 -12.99 -25.33
CA ALA A 29 33.88 -13.57 -23.99
C ALA A 29 35.03 -13.01 -23.15
N GLY A 30 34.72 -12.68 -21.89
CA GLY A 30 35.72 -12.46 -20.86
C GLY A 30 36.18 -13.78 -20.23
N LYS A 31 36.65 -13.73 -18.99
CA LYS A 31 37.09 -14.91 -18.23
C LYS A 31 36.65 -14.83 -16.77
N VAL A 32 36.47 -15.97 -16.14
CA VAL A 32 36.54 -16.09 -14.68
C VAL A 32 38.01 -16.03 -14.26
N ILE A 33 38.36 -15.07 -13.42
CA ILE A 33 39.73 -14.87 -12.91
C ILE A 33 39.88 -15.24 -11.43
N GLY A 34 38.78 -15.51 -10.74
CA GLY A 34 38.76 -15.99 -9.36
C GLY A 34 37.52 -16.82 -9.09
N LYS A 35 37.67 -17.87 -8.28
CA LYS A 35 36.60 -18.77 -7.86
C LYS A 35 36.77 -19.13 -6.39
N THR A 36 35.71 -19.04 -5.59
CA THR A 36 35.74 -19.40 -4.16
C THR A 36 34.44 -20.05 -3.75
N THR A 37 34.51 -21.20 -3.07
CA THR A 37 33.32 -21.93 -2.63
C THR A 37 33.03 -21.67 -1.16
N ASN A 38 31.79 -21.33 -0.84
CA ASN A 38 31.27 -21.27 0.52
C ASN A 38 30.36 -22.49 0.77
N LYS A 39 30.93 -23.48 1.48
CA LYS A 39 30.22 -24.73 1.81
C LYS A 39 28.99 -24.52 2.69
N LEU A 40 29.03 -23.54 3.60
CA LEU A 40 27.95 -23.27 4.54
C LEU A 40 26.70 -22.74 3.82
N LEU A 41 26.89 -21.86 2.85
CA LEU A 41 25.80 -21.30 2.04
C LEU A 41 25.45 -22.18 0.83
N GLY A 42 26.30 -23.15 0.50
CA GLY A 42 26.22 -23.93 -0.73
C GLY A 42 26.32 -23.02 -1.96
N THR A 43 27.30 -22.11 -1.95
CA THR A 43 27.48 -21.12 -3.02
C THR A 43 28.90 -21.10 -3.56
N THR A 44 29.04 -20.61 -4.78
CA THR A 44 30.33 -20.40 -5.44
C THR A 44 30.40 -18.96 -5.92
N ASP A 45 31.36 -18.21 -5.40
CA ASP A 45 31.66 -16.85 -5.78
C ASP A 45 32.68 -16.82 -6.93
N LEU A 46 32.42 -15.97 -7.93
CA LEU A 46 33.26 -15.74 -9.10
C LEU A 46 33.68 -14.27 -9.16
N ILE A 47 34.92 -14.05 -9.59
CA ILE A 47 35.44 -12.74 -10.00
C ILE A 47 35.67 -12.80 -11.50
N LEU A 48 35.09 -11.87 -12.25
CA LEU A 48 35.17 -11.83 -13.70
C LEU A 48 36.26 -10.85 -14.17
N SER A 49 36.77 -11.05 -15.38
CA SER A 49 37.84 -10.24 -15.98
C SER A 49 37.48 -8.77 -16.18
N ASN A 50 36.19 -8.42 -16.24
CA ASN A 50 35.70 -7.04 -16.28
C ASN A 50 35.43 -6.44 -14.88
N GLY A 51 35.80 -7.14 -13.81
CA GLY A 51 35.66 -6.68 -12.42
C GLY A 51 34.26 -6.87 -11.82
N LEU A 52 33.29 -7.40 -12.57
CA LEU A 52 32.01 -7.83 -12.00
C LEU A 52 32.19 -9.08 -11.13
N THR A 53 31.30 -9.25 -10.16
CA THR A 53 31.29 -10.42 -9.27
C THR A 53 29.98 -11.18 -9.38
N VAL A 54 30.05 -12.49 -9.19
CA VAL A 54 28.89 -13.39 -9.32
C VAL A 54 28.86 -14.40 -8.18
N THR A 55 27.69 -14.67 -7.60
CA THR A 55 27.46 -15.81 -6.70
C THR A 55 26.53 -16.80 -7.37
N LEU A 56 26.96 -18.05 -7.47
CA LEU A 56 26.16 -19.17 -7.96
C LEU A 56 25.60 -19.94 -6.78
N LYS A 57 24.31 -20.27 -6.84
CA LYS A 57 23.64 -21.18 -5.92
C LYS A 57 22.80 -22.21 -6.69
N PRO A 58 23.37 -23.35 -7.08
CA PRO A 58 22.58 -24.48 -7.58
C PRO A 58 21.58 -24.96 -6.52
N THR A 59 20.35 -25.26 -6.93
CA THR A 59 19.28 -25.78 -6.05
C THR A 59 18.41 -26.78 -6.81
N ASP A 60 17.74 -27.67 -6.08
CA ASP A 60 16.73 -28.62 -6.57
C ASP A 60 15.29 -28.24 -6.17
N PHE A 61 15.08 -27.02 -5.65
CA PHE A 61 13.80 -26.58 -5.08
C PHE A 61 12.64 -26.53 -6.09
N LYS A 62 12.94 -26.08 -7.32
CA LYS A 62 12.00 -26.05 -8.44
C LYS A 62 12.71 -26.56 -9.68
N ALA A 63 12.09 -27.54 -10.33
CA ALA A 63 12.58 -28.07 -11.60
C ALA A 63 12.48 -27.01 -12.70
N ASP A 64 13.50 -26.95 -13.55
CA ASP A 64 13.51 -26.11 -14.76
C ASP A 64 13.30 -24.60 -14.50
N GLU A 65 13.78 -24.10 -13.35
CA GLU A 65 13.79 -22.67 -13.03
C GLU A 65 15.22 -22.22 -12.71
N ILE A 66 15.67 -21.17 -13.38
CA ILE A 66 16.90 -20.43 -13.08
C ILE A 66 16.55 -18.96 -12.97
N LYS A 67 16.98 -18.32 -11.89
CA LYS A 67 16.76 -16.89 -11.62
C LYS A 67 18.09 -16.17 -11.54
N MET A 68 18.08 -14.93 -12.00
CA MET A 68 19.22 -14.02 -11.98
C MET A 68 18.79 -12.71 -11.33
N GLN A 69 19.63 -12.18 -10.46
CA GLN A 69 19.54 -10.79 -10.03
C GLN A 69 20.92 -10.15 -10.03
N GLY A 70 21.05 -8.93 -10.55
CA GLY A 70 22.24 -8.11 -10.45
C GLY A 70 21.91 -6.81 -9.72
N THR A 71 22.67 -6.44 -8.70
CA THR A 71 22.39 -5.23 -7.92
C THR A 71 23.66 -4.45 -7.58
N ARG A 72 23.53 -3.12 -7.51
CA ARG A 72 24.52 -2.21 -6.90
C ARG A 72 23.83 -0.97 -6.34
N PHE A 73 24.54 -0.24 -5.48
CA PHE A 73 24.13 1.12 -5.09
C PHE A 73 24.11 2.06 -6.27
N GLY A 74 23.08 2.90 -6.33
CA GLY A 74 22.70 3.61 -7.53
C GLY A 74 21.34 4.27 -7.40
N GLY A 75 20.49 4.03 -8.40
CA GLY A 75 19.09 4.41 -8.32
C GLY A 75 18.79 5.86 -8.69
N SER A 76 17.50 6.16 -8.66
CA SER A 76 16.90 7.41 -9.14
C SER A 76 17.17 8.61 -8.22
N SER A 77 17.58 8.38 -6.98
CA SER A 77 17.90 9.46 -6.03
C SER A 77 19.06 10.35 -6.46
N ASN A 78 19.89 9.90 -7.40
CA ASN A 78 20.97 10.68 -7.99
C ASN A 78 20.48 11.86 -8.86
N TYR A 79 19.19 11.92 -9.18
CA TYR A 79 18.59 12.91 -10.06
C TYR A 79 17.74 13.90 -9.27
N GLY A 80 17.94 15.20 -9.51
CA GLY A 80 17.20 16.27 -8.86
C GLY A 80 15.82 16.52 -9.48
N LEU A 81 15.10 17.52 -8.95
CA LEU A 81 13.71 17.79 -9.32
C LEU A 81 13.46 17.97 -10.83
N LYS A 82 14.40 18.62 -11.54
CA LYS A 82 14.33 18.81 -13.00
C LYS A 82 14.19 17.48 -13.76
N ASP A 83 14.82 16.43 -13.26
CA ASP A 83 14.90 15.12 -13.90
C ASP A 83 13.94 14.10 -13.28
N LYS A 84 13.19 14.45 -12.23
CA LYS A 84 12.41 13.50 -11.40
C LYS A 84 11.60 12.50 -12.23
N PHE A 85 10.77 12.99 -13.14
CA PHE A 85 9.88 12.13 -13.94
C PHE A 85 10.62 11.39 -15.05
N SER A 86 11.61 12.02 -15.69
CA SER A 86 12.48 11.32 -16.65
C SER A 86 13.27 10.19 -15.98
N ALA A 87 13.70 10.35 -14.74
CA ALA A 87 14.38 9.33 -13.96
C ALA A 87 13.44 8.22 -13.49
N GLN A 88 12.27 8.59 -12.94
CA GLN A 88 11.26 7.66 -12.47
C GLN A 88 10.76 6.72 -13.56
N TYR A 89 10.60 7.25 -14.79
CA TYR A 89 10.05 6.49 -15.92
C TYR A 89 11.12 6.03 -16.92
N ALA A 90 12.42 6.17 -16.63
CA ALA A 90 13.49 5.90 -17.58
C ALA A 90 13.43 4.48 -18.18
N THR A 91 13.19 3.47 -17.34
CA THR A 91 13.15 2.07 -17.79
C THR A 91 11.86 1.72 -18.52
N GLN A 92 10.72 2.30 -18.11
CA GLN A 92 9.43 2.13 -18.78
C GLN A 92 9.43 2.82 -20.15
N VAL A 93 10.02 4.01 -20.25
CA VAL A 93 10.22 4.72 -21.52
C VAL A 93 11.07 3.87 -22.45
N GLN A 94 12.25 3.40 -22.00
CA GLN A 94 13.10 2.54 -22.83
C GLN A 94 12.35 1.27 -23.27
N SER A 95 11.69 0.57 -22.33
CA SER A 95 10.96 -0.65 -22.64
C SER A 95 9.79 -0.44 -23.60
N SER A 96 9.13 0.72 -23.56
CA SER A 96 8.02 1.05 -24.46
C SER A 96 8.46 1.24 -25.91
N MET A 97 9.72 1.61 -26.12
CA MET A 97 10.29 1.81 -27.45
C MET A 97 10.93 0.54 -28.03
N GLY A 98 11.24 -0.46 -27.18
CA GLY A 98 11.97 -1.67 -27.56
C GLY A 98 13.48 -1.54 -27.34
N TYR A 99 14.26 -2.42 -27.96
CA TYR A 99 15.71 -2.50 -27.80
C TYR A 99 16.38 -2.88 -29.12
N GLY A 100 17.55 -2.31 -29.39
CA GLY A 100 18.27 -2.48 -30.65
C GLY A 100 17.35 -2.27 -31.86
N ASN A 101 17.33 -3.28 -32.74
CA ASN A 101 16.52 -3.25 -33.96
C ASN A 101 15.06 -3.64 -33.76
N PHE A 102 14.67 -4.06 -32.55
CA PHE A 102 13.38 -4.68 -32.29
C PHE A 102 12.41 -3.72 -31.60
N ALA A 103 11.27 -3.49 -32.23
CA ALA A 103 10.13 -2.89 -31.54
C ALA A 103 9.55 -3.90 -30.52
N PRO A 104 8.72 -3.47 -29.56
CA PRO A 104 8.17 -4.37 -28.55
C PRO A 104 7.45 -5.59 -29.13
N GLN A 105 6.70 -5.41 -30.21
CA GLN A 105 5.97 -6.51 -30.87
C GLN A 105 6.91 -7.52 -31.53
N ASP A 106 8.04 -7.06 -32.08
CA ASP A 106 9.06 -7.95 -32.66
C ASP A 106 9.70 -8.80 -31.57
N LEU A 107 10.05 -8.19 -30.43
CA LEU A 107 10.58 -8.93 -29.27
C LEU A 107 9.56 -9.97 -28.77
N THR A 108 8.27 -9.63 -28.69
CA THR A 108 7.24 -10.60 -28.31
C THR A 108 7.20 -11.78 -29.28
N LYS A 109 7.33 -11.56 -30.59
CA LYS A 109 7.36 -12.63 -31.59
C LYS A 109 8.63 -13.49 -31.47
N ILE A 110 9.80 -12.89 -31.32
CA ILE A 110 11.10 -13.61 -31.18
C ILE A 110 11.14 -14.47 -29.90
N MET A 111 10.51 -13.98 -28.84
CA MET A 111 10.43 -14.65 -27.55
C MET A 111 9.27 -15.66 -27.46
N SER A 112 8.43 -15.75 -28.50
CA SER A 112 7.34 -16.71 -28.53
C SER A 112 7.87 -18.14 -28.41
N GLY A 113 7.31 -18.92 -27.49
CA GLY A 113 7.76 -20.28 -27.18
C GLY A 113 9.04 -20.38 -26.33
N LYS A 114 9.73 -19.26 -26.04
CA LYS A 114 10.90 -19.22 -25.16
C LYS A 114 10.49 -18.75 -23.76
N LYS A 115 10.86 -19.52 -22.74
CA LYS A 115 10.59 -19.19 -21.34
C LYS A 115 11.80 -18.50 -20.71
N ALA A 116 12.08 -17.28 -21.15
CA ALA A 116 13.17 -16.46 -20.63
C ALA A 116 12.82 -14.98 -20.61
N ASN A 117 13.35 -14.22 -19.64
CA ASN A 117 13.31 -12.76 -19.65
C ASN A 117 14.47 -12.15 -18.86
N ALA A 118 14.76 -10.89 -19.15
CA ALA A 118 15.60 -10.04 -18.32
C ALA A 118 14.94 -8.66 -18.20
N SER A 119 15.15 -7.94 -17.10
CA SER A 119 14.59 -6.61 -16.87
C SER A 119 15.62 -5.72 -16.16
N VAL A 120 15.50 -4.40 -16.36
CA VAL A 120 16.30 -3.37 -15.70
C VAL A 120 15.34 -2.47 -14.96
N SER A 121 15.61 -2.20 -13.70
CA SER A 121 14.85 -1.29 -12.85
C SER A 121 15.78 -0.45 -11.98
N PHE A 122 15.33 0.75 -11.62
CA PHE A 122 16.03 1.64 -10.71
C PHE A 122 15.12 1.88 -9.50
N THR A 123 15.57 1.48 -8.32
CA THR A 123 14.93 1.92 -7.07
C THR A 123 15.43 3.31 -6.73
N GLU A 124 15.05 3.85 -5.57
CA GLU A 124 15.62 5.11 -5.09
C GLU A 124 17.14 5.03 -4.92
N THR A 125 17.66 3.93 -4.36
CA THR A 125 19.05 3.81 -3.93
C THR A 125 19.87 2.75 -4.66
N LYS A 126 19.26 1.98 -5.56
CA LYS A 126 19.91 0.85 -6.25
C LYS A 126 19.54 0.78 -7.73
N ASP A 127 20.48 0.28 -8.52
CA ASP A 127 20.17 -0.28 -9.84
C ASP A 127 19.97 -1.78 -9.68
N VAL A 128 18.92 -2.31 -10.30
CA VAL A 128 18.58 -3.73 -10.24
C VAL A 128 18.38 -4.27 -11.65
N ILE A 129 18.99 -5.41 -11.91
CA ILE A 129 18.75 -6.24 -13.07
C ILE A 129 18.12 -7.53 -12.54
N SER A 130 17.06 -8.02 -13.17
CA SER A 130 16.47 -9.31 -12.85
C SER A 130 16.25 -10.13 -14.10
N GLY A 131 16.14 -11.44 -13.94
CA GLY A 131 15.76 -12.33 -15.03
C GLY A 131 15.40 -13.71 -14.52
N ASN A 132 14.69 -14.45 -15.36
CA ASN A 132 14.47 -15.87 -15.14
C ASN A 132 14.44 -16.61 -16.47
N ALA A 133 14.77 -17.90 -16.41
CA ALA A 133 14.76 -18.79 -17.55
C ALA A 133 14.46 -20.23 -17.14
N THR A 134 14.06 -21.04 -18.10
CA THR A 134 14.23 -22.50 -18.05
C THR A 134 15.70 -22.86 -18.32
N ILE A 135 16.07 -24.12 -18.07
CA ILE A 135 17.41 -24.63 -18.41
C ILE A 135 17.67 -24.47 -19.91
N LYS A 136 16.68 -24.83 -20.73
CA LYS A 136 16.75 -24.74 -22.20
C LYS A 136 16.92 -23.30 -22.69
N ASP A 137 16.23 -22.35 -22.07
CA ASP A 137 16.20 -20.95 -22.54
C ASP A 137 17.19 -20.04 -21.78
N LEU A 138 18.12 -20.62 -21.01
CA LEU A 138 19.09 -19.87 -20.20
C LEU A 138 19.94 -18.91 -21.02
N GLU A 139 20.48 -19.37 -22.17
CA GLU A 139 21.25 -18.50 -23.07
C GLU A 139 20.38 -17.36 -23.62
N THR A 140 19.08 -17.58 -23.85
CA THR A 140 18.15 -16.53 -24.28
C THR A 140 18.01 -15.44 -23.22
N MET A 141 17.98 -15.79 -21.92
CA MET A 141 17.97 -14.79 -20.84
C MET A 141 19.24 -13.92 -20.86
N PHE A 142 20.40 -14.54 -21.05
CA PHE A 142 21.67 -13.81 -21.16
C PHE A 142 21.71 -12.89 -22.38
N GLN A 143 21.19 -13.34 -23.53
CA GLN A 143 21.06 -12.52 -24.73
C GLN A 143 20.11 -11.33 -24.51
N MET A 144 18.98 -11.56 -23.84
CA MET A 144 18.03 -10.51 -23.47
C MET A 144 18.67 -9.47 -22.55
N LEU A 145 19.43 -9.90 -21.55
CA LEU A 145 20.19 -9.00 -20.69
C LEU A 145 21.16 -8.16 -21.53
N HIS A 146 21.99 -8.80 -22.34
CA HIS A 146 23.00 -8.12 -23.13
C HIS A 146 22.38 -7.10 -24.10
N LEU A 147 21.27 -7.46 -24.76
CA LEU A 147 20.50 -6.57 -25.62
C LEU A 147 20.04 -5.31 -24.86
N LYS A 148 19.45 -5.50 -23.67
CA LYS A 148 18.90 -4.39 -22.86
C LYS A 148 19.97 -3.45 -22.30
N ILE A 149 21.19 -3.95 -22.09
CA ILE A 149 22.30 -3.15 -21.58
C ILE A 149 23.05 -2.42 -22.70
N THR A 150 23.25 -3.08 -23.84
CA THR A 150 24.17 -2.58 -24.88
C THR A 150 23.48 -1.91 -26.06
N ALA A 151 22.17 -2.12 -26.27
CA ALA A 151 21.46 -1.64 -27.46
C ALA A 151 20.18 -0.88 -27.09
N GLN A 152 20.32 0.39 -26.72
CA GLN A 152 19.16 1.27 -26.57
C GLN A 152 18.50 1.52 -27.93
N ARG A 153 17.18 1.63 -27.91
CA ARG A 153 16.36 2.03 -29.06
C ARG A 153 15.66 3.35 -28.79
N LYS A 154 15.67 4.26 -29.77
CA LYS A 154 14.90 5.51 -29.77
C LYS A 154 13.77 5.39 -30.79
N ASP A 155 12.54 5.58 -30.34
CA ASP A 155 11.36 5.61 -31.20
C ASP A 155 10.39 6.67 -30.68
N THR A 156 10.37 7.83 -31.35
CA THR A 156 9.56 8.98 -30.87
C THR A 156 8.06 8.74 -31.01
N ALA A 157 7.63 7.89 -31.95
CA ALA A 157 6.22 7.56 -32.12
C ALA A 157 5.74 6.65 -30.99
N LEU A 158 6.50 5.61 -30.67
CA LEU A 158 6.20 4.74 -29.53
C LEU A 158 6.27 5.48 -28.19
N PHE A 159 7.20 6.43 -28.04
CA PHE A 159 7.22 7.30 -26.87
C PHE A 159 5.94 8.15 -26.73
N ARG A 160 5.48 8.78 -27.82
CA ARG A 160 4.20 9.54 -27.81
C ARG A 160 3.03 8.62 -27.46
N SER A 161 2.98 7.41 -28.00
CA SER A 161 1.98 6.41 -27.66
C SER A 161 2.04 6.00 -26.18
N PHE A 162 3.24 5.84 -25.62
CA PHE A 162 3.43 5.58 -24.19
C PHE A 162 2.86 6.71 -23.33
N VAL A 163 3.19 7.97 -23.63
CA VAL A 163 2.67 9.13 -22.90
C VAL A 163 1.14 9.19 -22.99
N ASN A 164 0.58 9.10 -24.19
CA ASN A 164 -0.87 9.18 -24.41
C ASN A 164 -1.62 8.04 -23.72
N LYS A 165 -1.13 6.79 -23.83
CA LYS A 165 -1.75 5.63 -23.18
C LYS A 165 -1.80 5.80 -21.66
N ASN A 166 -0.69 6.21 -21.05
CA ASN A 166 -0.64 6.40 -19.60
C ASN A 166 -1.52 7.58 -19.15
N LYS A 167 -1.55 8.68 -19.90
CA LYS A 167 -2.46 9.80 -19.64
C LYS A 167 -3.92 9.34 -19.65
N SER A 168 -4.33 8.57 -20.66
CA SER A 168 -5.69 8.03 -20.74
C SER A 168 -5.98 7.03 -19.62
N GLN A 169 -5.03 6.14 -19.31
CA GLN A 169 -5.18 5.15 -18.24
C GLN A 169 -5.37 5.79 -16.86
N PHE A 170 -4.71 6.92 -16.60
CA PHE A 170 -4.76 7.60 -15.30
C PHE A 170 -5.64 8.86 -15.29
N ALA A 171 -6.32 9.19 -16.39
CA ALA A 171 -7.14 10.40 -16.52
C ALA A 171 -8.20 10.51 -15.42
N ASN A 172 -8.84 9.37 -15.10
CA ASN A 172 -9.91 9.29 -14.09
C ASN A 172 -9.44 8.69 -12.77
N LEU A 173 -8.14 8.45 -12.55
CA LEU A 173 -7.68 7.80 -11.32
C LEU A 173 -8.08 8.61 -10.06
N MET A 174 -8.09 9.94 -10.18
CA MET A 174 -8.49 10.83 -9.08
C MET A 174 -9.99 10.85 -8.79
N SER A 175 -10.83 10.21 -9.62
CA SER A 175 -12.25 9.98 -9.28
C SER A 175 -12.41 8.82 -8.30
N ASN A 176 -11.41 7.93 -8.19
CA ASN A 176 -11.38 6.92 -7.12
C ASN A 176 -11.12 7.63 -5.77
N PRO A 177 -12.03 7.50 -4.79
CA PRO A 177 -11.90 8.19 -3.51
C PRO A 177 -10.63 7.82 -2.75
N GLN A 178 -10.27 6.53 -2.74
CA GLN A 178 -9.09 6.04 -2.05
C GLN A 178 -7.79 6.54 -2.71
N ALA A 179 -7.70 6.52 -4.04
CA ALA A 179 -6.55 7.07 -4.76
C ALA A 179 -6.34 8.56 -4.44
N SER A 180 -7.43 9.34 -4.43
CA SER A 180 -7.34 10.75 -4.08
C SER A 180 -7.01 10.99 -2.61
N PHE A 181 -7.47 10.13 -1.70
CA PHE A 181 -7.09 10.16 -0.29
C PHE A 181 -5.60 9.90 -0.13
N ILE A 182 -5.06 8.84 -0.76
CA ILE A 182 -3.64 8.49 -0.70
C ILE A 182 -2.76 9.60 -1.31
N ASP A 183 -3.14 10.19 -2.45
CA ASP A 183 -2.43 11.34 -3.03
C ASP A 183 -2.38 12.54 -2.06
N THR A 184 -3.52 12.86 -1.43
CA THR A 184 -3.60 13.95 -0.44
C THR A 184 -2.77 13.63 0.80
N LEU A 185 -2.82 12.39 1.28
CA LEU A 185 -2.06 11.92 2.42
C LEU A 185 -0.55 12.02 2.18
N TYR A 186 -0.04 11.58 1.04
CA TYR A 186 1.40 11.66 0.77
C TYR A 186 1.89 13.10 0.59
N LYS A 187 1.07 13.98 -0.02
CA LYS A 187 1.33 15.42 -0.02
C LYS A 187 1.41 15.99 1.39
N PHE A 188 0.49 15.58 2.27
CA PHE A 188 0.49 15.98 3.67
C PHE A 188 1.72 15.46 4.43
N ILE A 189 2.00 14.15 4.35
CA ILE A 189 3.15 13.48 4.98
C ILE A 189 4.45 14.20 4.65
N PHE A 190 4.65 14.59 3.38
CA PHE A 190 5.91 15.19 2.96
C PHE A 190 5.87 16.72 2.83
N ASN A 191 4.87 17.40 3.42
CA ASN A 191 4.69 18.85 3.33
C ASN A 191 4.77 19.41 1.90
N ASN A 192 4.12 18.74 0.95
CA ASN A 192 4.17 19.04 -0.48
C ASN A 192 5.59 19.10 -1.08
N ASN A 193 6.57 18.38 -0.48
CA ASN A 193 7.92 18.31 -1.02
C ASN A 193 7.86 17.78 -2.46
N PRO A 194 8.35 18.54 -3.46
CA PRO A 194 8.22 18.17 -4.86
C PRO A 194 9.05 16.92 -5.23
N MET A 195 10.03 16.54 -4.41
CA MET A 195 10.79 15.29 -4.54
C MET A 195 10.15 14.09 -3.82
N ALA A 196 9.02 14.29 -3.12
CA ALA A 196 8.33 13.20 -2.44
C ALA A 196 7.93 12.07 -3.40
N PRO A 197 7.87 10.81 -2.92
CA PRO A 197 7.42 9.68 -3.73
C PRO A 197 6.02 9.93 -4.32
N SER A 198 5.88 9.76 -5.64
CA SER A 198 4.59 9.80 -6.32
C SER A 198 3.94 8.41 -6.25
N VAL A 199 3.23 8.12 -5.17
CA VAL A 199 2.56 6.82 -4.95
C VAL A 199 1.27 6.64 -5.76
N VAL A 200 0.64 7.74 -6.15
CA VAL A 200 -0.52 7.74 -7.04
C VAL A 200 -0.08 8.39 -8.36
N PRO A 201 -0.06 7.65 -9.48
CA PRO A 201 0.31 8.21 -10.77
C PRO A 201 -0.62 9.36 -11.18
N ASN A 202 -0.05 10.49 -11.62
CA ASN A 202 -0.81 11.62 -12.14
C ASN A 202 -0.64 11.71 -13.65
N ALA A 203 -1.75 11.78 -14.40
CA ALA A 203 -1.73 11.91 -15.86
C ALA A 203 -0.86 13.10 -16.32
N LYS A 204 -0.86 14.23 -15.60
CA LYS A 204 -0.07 15.42 -15.95
C LYS A 204 1.43 15.24 -15.77
N ASP A 205 1.87 14.26 -14.99
CA ASP A 205 3.30 14.01 -14.78
C ASP A 205 3.95 13.37 -16.01
N PHE A 206 3.18 12.69 -16.86
CA PHE A 206 3.69 12.14 -18.12
C PHE A 206 4.08 13.21 -19.14
N ASP A 207 3.46 14.40 -19.08
CA ASP A 207 3.84 15.56 -19.91
C ASP A 207 5.21 16.13 -19.51
N LYS A 208 5.70 15.80 -18.32
CA LYS A 208 6.99 16.26 -17.79
C LYS A 208 8.15 15.32 -18.14
N ILE A 209 7.87 14.20 -18.82
CA ILE A 209 8.90 13.24 -19.22
C ILE A 209 9.62 13.79 -20.47
N ASN A 210 10.89 14.13 -20.31
CA ASN A 210 11.77 14.41 -21.44
C ASN A 210 12.37 13.10 -21.96
N LEU A 211 12.08 12.74 -23.22
CA LEU A 211 12.52 11.50 -23.87
C LEU A 211 14.05 11.36 -23.88
N ASP A 212 14.76 12.37 -24.39
CA ASP A 212 16.22 12.30 -24.53
C ASP A 212 16.89 12.18 -23.17
N ARG A 213 16.39 12.91 -22.17
CA ARG A 213 16.90 12.82 -20.80
C ARG A 213 16.60 11.47 -20.17
N ALA A 214 15.40 10.91 -20.35
CA ALA A 214 15.06 9.57 -19.85
C ALA A 214 15.97 8.49 -20.45
N MET A 215 16.23 8.55 -21.76
CA MET A 215 17.19 7.67 -22.43
C MET A 215 18.62 7.84 -21.92
N GLN A 216 19.05 9.09 -21.71
CA GLN A 216 20.37 9.38 -21.15
C GLN A 216 20.51 8.80 -19.74
N ILE A 217 19.50 8.97 -18.89
CA ILE A 217 19.47 8.42 -17.52
C ILE A 217 19.54 6.89 -17.54
N TYR A 218 18.78 6.24 -18.43
CA TYR A 218 18.88 4.78 -18.61
C TYR A 218 20.32 4.38 -18.92
N LYS A 219 20.96 5.04 -19.89
CA LYS A 219 22.37 4.78 -20.25
C LYS A 219 23.34 5.05 -19.10
N GLU A 220 23.15 6.14 -18.36
CA GLU A 220 23.99 6.53 -17.22
C GLU A 220 23.95 5.50 -16.10
N ARG A 221 22.80 4.83 -15.90
CA ARG A 221 22.60 3.83 -14.85
C ARG A 221 22.82 2.39 -15.28
N SER A 222 22.56 2.02 -16.53
CA SER A 222 22.68 0.62 -16.97
C SER A 222 23.83 0.38 -17.96
N GLY A 223 24.38 1.42 -18.57
CA GLY A 223 25.37 1.28 -19.65
C GLY A 223 26.80 0.98 -19.19
N ASP A 224 27.06 1.04 -17.88
CA ASP A 224 28.29 0.60 -17.22
C ASP A 224 27.88 -0.07 -15.92
N LEU A 225 28.21 -1.34 -15.73
CA LEU A 225 27.79 -2.16 -14.59
C LEU A 225 28.84 -2.27 -13.48
N THR A 226 29.90 -1.44 -13.49
CA THR A 226 30.92 -1.41 -12.44
C THR A 226 30.30 -1.46 -11.03
N GLY A 227 30.81 -2.37 -10.19
CA GLY A 227 30.34 -2.57 -8.82
C GLY A 227 29.04 -3.37 -8.68
N MET A 228 28.46 -3.86 -9.78
CA MET A 228 27.32 -4.77 -9.75
C MET A 228 27.73 -6.18 -9.35
N HIS A 229 26.99 -6.73 -8.39
CA HIS A 229 27.09 -8.12 -7.99
C HIS A 229 25.89 -8.89 -8.54
N PHE A 230 26.15 -10.02 -9.20
CA PHE A 230 25.11 -10.92 -9.71
C PHE A 230 24.94 -12.14 -8.83
N VAL A 231 23.71 -12.60 -8.66
CA VAL A 231 23.40 -13.89 -8.07
C VAL A 231 22.61 -14.70 -9.10
N PHE A 232 23.02 -15.95 -9.32
CA PHE A 232 22.26 -16.94 -10.09
C PHE A 232 21.85 -18.08 -9.17
N ILE A 233 20.54 -18.38 -9.13
CA ILE A 233 19.99 -19.44 -8.29
C ILE A 233 19.02 -20.32 -9.09
N GLY A 234 18.98 -21.61 -8.82
CA GLY A 234 18.02 -22.52 -9.46
C GLY A 234 18.65 -23.82 -9.96
N SER A 235 17.93 -24.48 -10.86
CA SER A 235 18.28 -25.80 -11.39
C SER A 235 19.33 -25.68 -12.50
N PHE A 236 20.60 -25.64 -12.14
CA PHE A 236 21.71 -25.63 -13.12
C PHE A 236 22.96 -26.34 -12.58
N GLN A 237 23.87 -26.68 -13.50
CA GLN A 237 25.21 -27.16 -13.18
C GLN A 237 26.23 -26.05 -13.45
N GLU A 238 27.21 -25.87 -12.56
CA GLU A 238 28.20 -24.79 -12.69
C GLU A 238 28.94 -24.82 -14.03
N ASN A 239 29.33 -26.02 -14.49
CA ASN A 239 30.06 -26.20 -15.75
C ASN A 239 29.27 -25.76 -16.99
N ASN A 240 27.94 -25.67 -16.89
CA ASN A 240 27.08 -25.24 -17.99
C ASN A 240 26.82 -23.73 -17.98
N ILE A 241 26.71 -23.12 -16.79
CA ILE A 241 26.40 -21.68 -16.66
C ILE A 241 27.65 -20.81 -16.72
N ILE A 242 28.80 -21.28 -16.24
CA ILE A 242 30.05 -20.50 -16.22
C ILE A 242 30.44 -20.02 -17.63
N PRO A 243 30.43 -20.86 -18.69
CA PRO A 243 30.73 -20.40 -20.04
C PRO A 243 29.78 -19.30 -20.54
N LEU A 244 28.50 -19.36 -20.14
CA LEU A 244 27.52 -18.30 -20.46
C LEU A 244 27.81 -17.01 -19.68
N ILE A 245 28.24 -17.11 -18.43
CA ILE A 245 28.67 -15.95 -17.62
C ILE A 245 29.90 -15.30 -18.23
N GLU A 246 30.90 -16.07 -18.66
CA GLU A 246 32.08 -15.55 -19.36
C GLU A 246 31.70 -14.86 -20.67
N LYS A 247 30.80 -15.48 -21.44
CA LYS A 247 30.33 -14.95 -22.72
C LYS A 247 29.50 -13.68 -22.56
N TYR A 248 28.57 -13.63 -21.61
CA TYR A 248 27.53 -12.61 -21.58
C TYR A 248 27.58 -11.64 -20.40
N ILE A 249 28.24 -11.97 -19.29
CA ILE A 249 28.40 -11.08 -18.12
C ILE A 249 29.80 -10.49 -18.09
N ALA A 250 30.84 -11.31 -18.28
CA ALA A 250 32.23 -10.83 -18.29
C ALA A 250 32.56 -9.96 -19.51
N SER A 251 31.65 -9.90 -20.50
CA SER A 251 31.71 -9.04 -21.69
C SER A 251 30.94 -7.72 -21.54
N LEU A 252 30.13 -7.56 -20.48
CA LEU A 252 29.37 -6.33 -20.27
C LEU A 252 30.29 -5.17 -19.90
N PRO A 253 29.94 -3.92 -20.28
CA PRO A 253 30.73 -2.76 -19.91
C PRO A 253 30.79 -2.60 -18.39
N ALA A 254 32.01 -2.49 -17.86
CA ALA A 254 32.28 -2.25 -16.44
C ALA A 254 33.59 -1.45 -16.34
N ASN A 255 33.55 -0.17 -16.73
CA ASN A 255 34.75 0.61 -17.04
C ASN A 255 35.32 1.37 -15.82
N GLY A 256 34.98 0.95 -14.60
CA GLY A 256 35.46 1.55 -13.36
C GLY A 256 34.65 2.75 -12.85
N LYS A 257 33.53 3.11 -13.48
CA LYS A 257 32.66 4.21 -13.00
C LYS A 257 31.95 3.80 -11.72
N LYS A 258 32.49 4.21 -10.56
CA LYS A 258 31.84 3.99 -9.27
C LYS A 258 30.48 4.68 -9.21
N THR A 259 29.50 4.01 -8.61
CA THR A 259 28.15 4.56 -8.39
C THR A 259 27.77 4.50 -6.92
N SER A 260 26.92 5.44 -6.50
CA SER A 260 26.28 5.47 -5.19
C SER A 260 24.86 6.02 -5.34
N TYR A 261 24.16 6.22 -4.22
CA TYR A 261 22.89 6.93 -4.13
C TYR A 261 23.07 8.30 -3.45
N LYS A 262 22.04 9.14 -3.49
CA LYS A 262 22.04 10.45 -2.83
C LYS A 262 20.83 10.60 -1.91
N ASP A 263 21.06 10.95 -0.65
CA ASP A 263 19.95 11.32 0.24
C ASP A 263 19.45 12.73 -0.10
N ASN A 264 18.27 12.81 -0.73
CA ASN A 264 17.62 14.06 -1.11
C ASN A 264 16.88 14.75 0.05
N LYS A 265 17.06 14.29 1.30
CA LYS A 265 16.49 14.89 2.52
C LYS A 265 14.96 15.00 2.51
N VAL A 266 14.31 14.10 1.77
CA VAL A 266 12.85 13.94 1.80
C VAL A 266 12.50 13.18 3.07
N ARG A 267 11.72 13.81 3.96
CA ARG A 267 11.34 13.28 5.28
C ARG A 267 9.85 13.51 5.54
N PRO A 268 9.17 12.58 6.23
CA PRO A 268 7.85 12.85 6.81
C PRO A 268 7.87 14.08 7.73
N ILE A 269 6.78 14.82 7.76
CA ILE A 269 6.57 15.92 8.70
C ILE A 269 6.58 15.40 10.13
N LYS A 270 7.07 16.23 11.04
CA LYS A 270 7.13 15.92 12.47
C LYS A 270 5.87 16.34 13.22
N GLY A 271 5.61 15.66 14.34
CA GLY A 271 4.58 15.98 15.32
C GLY A 271 3.37 15.06 15.27
N ASN A 272 2.44 15.28 16.20
CA ASN A 272 1.11 14.67 16.17
C ASN A 272 0.19 15.48 15.24
N ARG A 273 -0.27 14.88 14.14
CA ARG A 273 -1.01 15.54 13.08
C ARG A 273 -2.25 14.74 12.69
N ILE A 274 -3.31 15.44 12.33
CA ILE A 274 -4.57 14.84 11.88
C ILE A 274 -4.90 15.36 10.48
N LEU A 275 -5.28 14.45 9.58
CA LEU A 275 -5.77 14.74 8.24
C LEU A 275 -7.13 14.04 8.04
N GLU A 276 -8.18 14.80 7.79
CA GLU A 276 -9.46 14.25 7.36
C GLU A 276 -9.70 14.59 5.89
N VAL A 277 -10.09 13.59 5.10
CA VAL A 277 -10.45 13.76 3.69
C VAL A 277 -11.83 13.20 3.46
N LYS A 278 -12.77 14.07 3.12
CA LYS A 278 -14.14 13.70 2.75
C LYS A 278 -14.21 13.49 1.25
N LYS A 279 -14.25 12.23 0.81
CA LYS A 279 -14.33 11.85 -0.60
C LYS A 279 -15.02 10.50 -0.81
N GLY A 280 -15.86 10.41 -1.84
CA GLY A 280 -16.60 9.21 -2.20
C GLY A 280 -18.03 9.17 -1.67
N LYS A 281 -18.89 8.38 -2.32
CA LYS A 281 -20.32 8.25 -1.98
C LYS A 281 -20.66 6.98 -1.21
N GLU A 282 -19.76 6.00 -1.21
CA GLU A 282 -19.97 4.74 -0.49
C GLU A 282 -19.85 4.97 1.03
N GLN A 283 -20.68 4.28 1.82
CA GLN A 283 -20.59 4.25 3.28
C GLN A 283 -19.38 3.40 3.73
N LYS A 284 -18.19 3.85 3.36
CA LYS A 284 -16.90 3.24 3.69
C LYS A 284 -15.92 4.33 4.10
N SER A 285 -15.02 3.95 5.00
CA SER A 285 -13.97 4.81 5.50
C SER A 285 -12.68 4.04 5.64
N LEU A 286 -11.57 4.77 5.66
CA LEU A 286 -10.25 4.20 5.84
C LEU A 286 -9.52 5.00 6.90
N VAL A 287 -9.16 4.33 8.00
CA VAL A 287 -8.29 4.89 9.03
C VAL A 287 -6.86 4.47 8.73
N MET A 288 -5.97 5.46 8.61
CA MET A 288 -4.53 5.25 8.53
C MET A 288 -3.84 5.97 9.69
N GLN A 289 -2.91 5.30 10.36
CA GLN A 289 -2.12 5.91 11.42
C GLN A 289 -0.65 5.60 11.20
N MET A 290 0.15 6.62 10.91
CA MET A 290 1.56 6.48 10.58
C MET A 290 2.43 7.04 11.69
N TYR A 291 3.33 6.22 12.21
CA TYR A 291 4.44 6.60 13.08
C TYR A 291 5.72 6.56 12.25
N SER A 292 6.58 7.57 12.39
CA SER A 292 7.82 7.61 11.64
C SER A 292 8.92 8.31 12.43
N GLY A 293 10.18 8.10 12.06
CA GLY A 293 11.30 8.78 12.68
C GLY A 293 12.65 8.28 12.20
N GLU A 294 13.70 8.98 12.59
CA GLU A 294 15.08 8.53 12.38
C GLU A 294 15.50 7.64 13.55
N VAL A 295 16.12 6.51 13.25
CA VAL A 295 16.63 5.56 14.24
C VAL A 295 17.84 4.83 13.67
N PRO A 296 18.90 4.57 14.45
CA PRO A 296 19.99 3.72 14.00
C PRO A 296 19.47 2.36 13.53
N TYR A 297 19.90 1.93 12.35
CA TYR A 297 19.51 0.64 11.81
C TYR A 297 20.33 -0.48 12.45
N SER A 298 19.65 -1.54 12.89
CA SER A 298 20.28 -2.83 13.16
C SER A 298 19.31 -3.96 12.81
N GLU A 299 19.84 -5.12 12.44
CA GLU A 299 19.03 -6.32 12.15
C GLU A 299 18.26 -6.79 13.39
N ASP A 300 18.78 -6.53 14.59
CA ASP A 300 18.11 -6.83 15.85
C ASP A 300 16.89 -5.93 16.09
N ALA A 301 17.06 -4.63 15.88
CA ALA A 301 15.99 -3.65 16.00
C ALA A 301 14.88 -3.93 14.97
N ALA A 302 15.25 -4.32 13.76
CA ALA A 302 14.31 -4.69 12.70
C ALA A 302 13.48 -5.94 13.09
N LEU A 303 14.12 -7.00 13.57
CA LEU A 303 13.43 -8.22 14.02
C LEU A 303 12.44 -7.95 15.17
N LYS A 304 12.85 -7.11 16.13
CA LYS A 304 12.00 -6.72 17.27
C LYS A 304 10.80 -5.89 16.83
N ALA A 305 10.99 -4.97 15.88
CA ALA A 305 9.92 -4.19 15.29
C ALA A 305 8.92 -5.08 14.51
N GLU A 306 9.42 -6.05 13.75
CA GLU A 306 8.57 -7.01 13.03
C GLU A 306 7.73 -7.86 14.00
N ALA A 307 8.34 -8.34 15.09
CA ALA A 307 7.66 -9.14 16.11
C ALA A 307 6.60 -8.31 16.85
N MET A 308 6.88 -7.03 17.09
CA MET A 308 5.92 -6.06 17.62
C MET A 308 4.73 -5.89 16.69
N THR A 309 4.95 -5.69 15.38
CA THR A 309 3.85 -5.55 14.42
C THR A 309 3.01 -6.81 14.32
N GLU A 310 3.62 -8.00 14.34
CA GLU A 310 2.89 -9.27 14.28
C GLU A 310 2.06 -9.51 15.54
N ALA A 311 2.63 -9.27 16.73
CA ALA A 311 1.90 -9.38 17.99
C ALA A 311 0.73 -8.39 18.08
N LEU A 312 0.92 -7.16 17.59
CA LEU A 312 -0.15 -6.16 17.52
C LEU A 312 -1.24 -6.56 16.52
N ASN A 313 -0.88 -7.14 15.38
CA ASN A 313 -1.85 -7.63 14.38
C ASN A 313 -2.74 -8.74 14.93
N ILE A 314 -2.20 -9.66 15.73
CA ILE A 314 -3.02 -10.66 16.43
C ILE A 314 -4.11 -9.97 17.27
N LYS A 315 -3.76 -8.93 18.02
CA LYS A 315 -4.71 -8.19 18.87
C LYS A 315 -5.67 -7.31 18.07
N ILE A 316 -5.24 -6.72 16.97
CA ILE A 316 -6.12 -5.99 16.05
C ILE A 316 -7.19 -6.93 15.48
N ILE A 317 -6.83 -8.15 15.09
CA ILE A 317 -7.77 -9.14 14.59
C ILE A 317 -8.74 -9.56 15.72
N GLU A 318 -8.23 -10.00 16.86
CA GLU A 318 -9.05 -10.50 17.96
C GLU A 318 -9.99 -9.42 18.54
N GLU A 319 -9.46 -8.24 18.87
CA GLU A 319 -10.19 -7.21 19.61
C GLU A 319 -10.98 -6.28 18.68
N ILE A 320 -10.40 -5.87 17.56
CA ILE A 320 -11.00 -4.83 16.70
C ILE A 320 -11.85 -5.45 15.61
N ARG A 321 -11.36 -6.49 14.93
CA ARG A 321 -12.08 -7.14 13.83
C ARG A 321 -13.14 -8.12 14.32
N GLU A 322 -12.80 -8.99 15.26
CA GLU A 322 -13.68 -10.10 15.67
C GLU A 322 -14.64 -9.69 16.79
N LYS A 323 -14.11 -9.18 17.91
CA LYS A 323 -14.94 -8.78 19.05
C LYS A 323 -15.72 -7.48 18.81
N ALA A 324 -15.05 -6.41 18.41
CA ALA A 324 -15.71 -5.12 18.18
C ALA A 324 -16.39 -5.01 16.81
N GLN A 325 -16.08 -5.93 15.87
CA GLN A 325 -16.57 -5.89 14.49
C GLN A 325 -16.38 -4.52 13.82
N ALA A 326 -15.31 -3.81 14.20
CA ALA A 326 -15.11 -2.41 13.88
C ALA A 326 -14.37 -2.19 12.55
N ILE A 327 -13.63 -3.19 12.07
CA ILE A 327 -12.89 -3.13 10.80
C ILE A 327 -13.26 -4.33 9.92
N TYR A 328 -13.16 -4.15 8.60
CA TYR A 328 -13.36 -5.26 7.65
C TYR A 328 -12.12 -6.17 7.56
N GLY A 329 -10.95 -5.60 7.85
CA GLY A 329 -9.64 -6.26 7.80
C GLY A 329 -8.54 -5.24 8.08
N GLY A 330 -7.32 -5.54 7.63
CA GLY A 330 -6.17 -4.66 7.79
C GLY A 330 -5.35 -4.96 9.05
N GLY A 331 -4.41 -4.07 9.33
CA GLY A 331 -3.44 -4.25 10.41
C GLY A 331 -2.42 -3.12 10.45
N VAL A 332 -1.37 -3.34 11.22
CA VAL A 332 -0.18 -2.51 11.30
C VAL A 332 0.94 -3.19 10.53
N TYR A 333 1.58 -2.40 9.67
CA TYR A 333 2.73 -2.79 8.87
C TYR A 333 3.88 -1.87 9.22
N GLY A 334 5.11 -2.35 9.15
CA GLY A 334 6.22 -1.45 9.38
C GLY A 334 7.55 -2.03 9.01
N SER A 335 8.53 -1.14 8.92
CA SER A 335 9.90 -1.51 8.59
C SER A 335 10.87 -0.48 9.13
N LEU A 336 12.09 -0.96 9.38
CA LEU A 336 13.26 -0.11 9.56
C LEU A 336 14.03 -0.10 8.24
N GLN A 337 14.51 1.07 7.86
CA GLN A 337 15.29 1.28 6.65
C GLN A 337 16.69 1.74 7.03
N LYS A 338 17.69 1.27 6.28
CA LYS A 338 19.09 1.69 6.41
C LYS A 338 19.42 2.83 5.44
N ASP A 339 18.95 2.69 4.21
CA ASP A 339 19.21 3.61 3.10
C ASP A 339 17.90 4.27 2.63
N PRO A 340 17.93 5.53 2.14
CA PRO A 340 19.10 6.41 2.03
C PRO A 340 19.52 7.05 3.36
N TYR A 341 18.75 6.82 4.43
CA TYR A 341 19.09 7.21 5.79
C TYR A 341 18.42 6.25 6.80
N PRO A 342 19.02 6.02 7.97
CA PRO A 342 18.44 5.18 9.00
C PRO A 342 17.12 5.74 9.54
N SER A 343 16.03 5.00 9.37
CA SER A 343 14.68 5.43 9.75
C SER A 343 13.73 4.28 9.99
N TYR A 344 12.56 4.58 10.54
CA TYR A 344 11.45 3.64 10.66
C TYR A 344 10.14 4.26 10.16
N THR A 345 9.23 3.39 9.74
CA THR A 345 7.83 3.73 9.54
C THR A 345 6.97 2.57 10.01
N MET A 346 5.98 2.86 10.86
CA MET A 346 4.90 1.94 11.23
C MET A 346 3.58 2.57 10.76
N MET A 347 2.75 1.81 10.06
CA MET A 347 1.51 2.30 9.47
C MET A 347 0.37 1.32 9.75
N ALA A 348 -0.61 1.76 10.51
CA ALA A 348 -1.91 1.11 10.57
C ALA A 348 -2.71 1.45 9.32
N GLN A 349 -3.37 0.46 8.72
CA GLN A 349 -4.33 0.65 7.63
C GLN A 349 -5.58 -0.19 7.92
N LEU A 350 -6.66 0.48 8.30
CA LEU A 350 -7.86 -0.12 8.90
C LEU A 350 -9.12 0.34 8.15
N PRO A 351 -9.56 -0.40 7.12
CA PRO A 351 -10.82 -0.14 6.43
C PRO A 351 -12.02 -0.42 7.36
N THR A 352 -12.97 0.51 7.41
CA THR A 352 -14.08 0.52 8.38
C THR A 352 -15.34 1.22 7.81
N GLY A 353 -16.46 1.16 8.53
CA GLY A 353 -17.64 1.99 8.28
C GLY A 353 -17.44 3.40 8.86
N PRO A 354 -18.01 4.46 8.26
CA PRO A 354 -17.88 5.84 8.75
C PRO A 354 -18.30 6.02 10.21
N GLU A 355 -19.32 5.28 10.66
CA GLU A 355 -19.85 5.29 12.01
C GLU A 355 -18.92 4.65 13.05
N LYS A 356 -17.99 3.79 12.61
CA LYS A 356 -17.07 3.07 13.49
C LYS A 356 -15.67 3.69 13.56
N VAL A 357 -15.41 4.78 12.84
CA VAL A 357 -14.09 5.45 12.83
C VAL A 357 -13.61 5.80 14.24
N ALA A 358 -14.47 6.39 15.07
CA ALA A 358 -14.13 6.75 16.45
C ALA A 358 -13.79 5.50 17.29
N THR A 359 -14.59 4.44 17.16
CA THR A 359 -14.33 3.15 17.79
C THR A 359 -12.98 2.59 17.36
N VAL A 360 -12.70 2.54 16.06
CA VAL A 360 -11.41 2.04 15.53
C VAL A 360 -10.22 2.81 16.09
N LEU A 361 -10.28 4.15 16.10
CA LEU A 361 -9.21 4.98 16.64
C LEU A 361 -8.98 4.72 18.13
N SER A 362 -10.06 4.64 18.92
CA SER A 362 -9.98 4.37 20.36
C SER A 362 -9.46 2.96 20.67
N SER A 363 -9.91 1.94 19.94
CA SER A 363 -9.49 0.56 20.10
C SER A 363 -8.03 0.38 19.70
N LEU A 364 -7.61 0.93 18.56
CA LEU A 364 -6.21 0.89 18.13
C LEU A 364 -5.31 1.57 19.17
N LYS A 365 -5.69 2.75 19.64
CA LYS A 365 -4.95 3.45 20.70
C LYS A 365 -4.83 2.59 21.96
N SER A 366 -5.92 1.98 22.42
CA SER A 366 -5.93 1.07 23.57
C SER A 366 -4.95 -0.10 23.39
N GLU A 367 -4.98 -0.77 22.24
CA GLU A 367 -4.06 -1.90 21.99
C GLU A 367 -2.59 -1.46 21.93
N ILE A 368 -2.31 -0.29 21.36
CA ILE A 368 -0.95 0.30 21.35
C ILE A 368 -0.49 0.63 22.78
N GLU A 369 -1.34 1.26 23.60
CA GLU A 369 -1.00 1.60 24.98
C GLU A 369 -0.77 0.33 25.83
N LYS A 370 -1.56 -0.73 25.62
CA LYS A 370 -1.36 -2.02 26.29
C LYS A 370 0.00 -2.63 25.97
N ILE A 371 0.38 -2.70 24.69
CA ILE A 371 1.67 -3.29 24.29
C ILE A 371 2.85 -2.41 24.72
N GLN A 372 2.71 -1.08 24.75
CA GLN A 372 3.73 -0.16 25.29
C GLN A 372 3.92 -0.29 26.80
N LYS A 373 2.83 -0.55 27.55
CA LYS A 373 2.87 -0.67 29.01
C LYS A 373 3.39 -2.04 29.45
N ASN A 374 2.87 -3.10 28.87
CA ASN A 374 3.04 -4.47 29.37
C ASN A 374 3.86 -5.36 28.43
N GLY A 375 4.02 -4.98 27.15
CA GLY A 375 4.40 -5.92 26.10
C GLY A 375 3.22 -6.82 25.69
N PRO A 376 3.41 -7.71 24.71
CA PRO A 376 2.41 -8.70 24.36
C PRO A 376 2.24 -9.73 25.47
N ALA A 377 1.09 -10.40 25.52
CA ALA A 377 0.94 -11.59 26.36
C ALA A 377 1.99 -12.65 25.96
N PRO A 378 2.61 -13.38 26.90
CA PRO A 378 3.63 -14.39 26.58
C PRO A 378 3.18 -15.39 25.52
N GLU A 379 1.92 -15.83 25.59
CA GLU A 379 1.33 -16.79 24.65
C GLU A 379 1.19 -16.19 23.24
N THR A 380 0.97 -14.88 23.14
CA THR A 380 0.94 -14.16 21.85
C THR A 380 2.32 -14.15 21.22
N LEU A 381 3.38 -13.88 22.00
CA LEU A 381 4.75 -13.92 21.48
C LEU A 381 5.16 -15.35 21.07
N GLU A 382 4.79 -16.36 21.84
CA GLU A 382 5.08 -17.76 21.46
C GLU A 382 4.33 -18.18 20.19
N LYS A 383 3.10 -17.69 19.97
CA LYS A 383 2.37 -17.87 18.71
C LYS A 383 3.12 -17.25 17.52
N VAL A 384 3.60 -16.01 17.67
CA VAL A 384 4.43 -15.33 16.65
C VAL A 384 5.67 -16.14 16.33
N LYS A 385 6.44 -16.54 17.36
CA LYS A 385 7.65 -17.34 17.19
C LYS A 385 7.36 -18.65 16.45
N LYS A 386 6.33 -19.39 16.85
CA LYS A 386 5.96 -20.65 16.22
C LYS A 386 5.63 -20.48 14.73
N GLN A 387 4.79 -19.50 14.40
CA GLN A 387 4.42 -19.19 13.01
C GLN A 387 5.64 -18.82 12.16
N TRP A 388 6.55 -18.00 12.70
CA TRP A 388 7.77 -17.62 12.00
C TRP A 388 8.73 -18.78 11.77
N LEU A 389 8.89 -19.67 12.75
CA LEU A 389 9.74 -20.85 12.61
C LEU A 389 9.15 -21.85 11.60
N GLU A 390 7.84 -22.00 11.54
CA GLU A 390 7.15 -22.80 10.52
C GLU A 390 7.38 -22.21 9.12
N LYS A 391 7.09 -20.92 8.94
CA LYS A 391 7.32 -20.20 7.67
C LYS A 391 8.80 -20.22 7.24
N TYR A 392 9.72 -20.10 8.19
CA TYR A 392 11.15 -20.17 7.92
C TYR A 392 11.54 -21.52 7.30
N ARG A 393 11.07 -22.64 7.87
CA ARG A 393 11.36 -23.99 7.33
C ARG A 393 10.87 -24.16 5.90
N GLU A 394 9.72 -23.57 5.56
CA GLU A 394 9.21 -23.55 4.19
C GLU A 394 10.10 -22.71 3.28
N SER A 395 10.47 -21.50 3.72
CA SER A 395 11.27 -20.54 2.96
C SER A 395 12.68 -21.03 2.62
N LEU A 396 13.23 -21.97 3.39
CA LEU A 396 14.53 -22.58 3.12
C LEU A 396 14.57 -23.38 1.81
N LYS A 397 13.41 -23.73 1.26
CA LYS A 397 13.25 -24.42 -0.04
C LYS A 397 12.71 -23.49 -1.13
N ASP A 398 12.92 -22.18 -1.00
CA ASP A 398 12.45 -21.19 -1.97
C ASP A 398 13.60 -20.37 -2.58
N ASN A 399 13.61 -20.29 -3.91
CA ASN A 399 14.66 -19.60 -4.67
C ASN A 399 14.66 -18.09 -4.43
N ASP A 400 13.49 -17.46 -4.27
CA ASP A 400 13.40 -16.01 -4.04
C ASP A 400 13.94 -15.62 -2.67
N THR A 401 13.65 -16.43 -1.66
CA THR A 401 14.15 -16.25 -0.29
C THR A 401 15.68 -16.26 -0.26
N TRP A 402 16.30 -17.26 -0.88
CA TRP A 402 17.77 -17.35 -0.94
C TRP A 402 18.39 -16.26 -1.82
N MET A 403 17.76 -15.91 -2.95
CA MET A 403 18.19 -14.80 -3.80
C MET A 403 18.25 -13.49 -3.01
N ASN A 404 17.17 -13.16 -2.30
CA ASN A 404 17.09 -11.95 -1.49
C ASN A 404 18.16 -11.94 -0.40
N MET A 405 18.31 -13.04 0.36
CA MET A 405 19.33 -13.12 1.41
C MET A 405 20.75 -12.94 0.85
N LEU A 406 21.09 -13.64 -0.23
CA LEU A 406 22.43 -13.53 -0.84
C LEU A 406 22.69 -12.12 -1.33
N MET A 407 21.70 -11.47 -1.95
CA MET A 407 21.84 -10.11 -2.42
C MET A 407 22.03 -9.12 -1.26
N GLU A 408 21.26 -9.26 -0.18
CA GLU A 408 21.41 -8.43 1.03
C GLU A 408 22.78 -8.65 1.70
N ALA A 409 23.26 -9.88 1.77
CA ALA A 409 24.58 -10.19 2.34
C ALA A 409 25.71 -9.61 1.47
N LYS A 410 25.61 -9.71 0.15
CA LYS A 410 26.66 -9.30 -0.80
C LYS A 410 26.69 -7.81 -1.09
N VAL A 411 25.52 -7.15 -1.08
CA VAL A 411 25.39 -5.73 -1.45
C VAL A 411 25.17 -4.83 -0.24
N ASP A 412 24.29 -5.22 0.69
CA ASP A 412 23.91 -4.38 1.83
C ASP A 412 24.78 -4.61 3.07
N GLY A 413 25.56 -5.69 3.05
CA GLY A 413 26.41 -6.12 4.15
C GLY A 413 25.62 -6.69 5.32
N LYS A 414 24.43 -7.27 5.07
CA LYS A 414 23.67 -7.97 6.12
C LYS A 414 24.37 -9.26 6.54
N ASN A 415 24.12 -9.68 7.78
CA ASN A 415 24.77 -10.85 8.33
C ASN A 415 24.05 -12.14 7.90
N ALA A 416 24.68 -12.93 7.04
CA ALA A 416 24.12 -14.21 6.59
C ALA A 416 23.83 -15.20 7.74
N ASP A 417 24.49 -15.06 8.90
CA ASP A 417 24.20 -15.83 10.11
C ASP A 417 22.75 -15.62 10.60
N ARG A 418 22.19 -14.41 10.44
CA ARG A 418 20.80 -14.11 10.81
C ARG A 418 19.79 -14.95 10.04
N PHE A 419 20.13 -15.31 8.80
CA PHE A 419 19.33 -16.21 7.99
C PHE A 419 19.57 -17.67 8.35
N LEU A 420 20.83 -18.12 8.34
CA LEU A 420 21.17 -19.54 8.60
C LEU A 420 20.75 -20.01 9.99
N ASN A 421 20.92 -19.14 10.98
CA ASN A 421 20.62 -19.39 12.39
C ASN A 421 19.39 -18.59 12.84
N TYR A 422 18.43 -18.33 11.94
CA TYR A 422 17.23 -17.55 12.23
C TYR A 422 16.50 -18.02 13.51
N GLU A 423 16.42 -19.33 13.71
CA GLU A 423 15.78 -19.93 14.89
C GLU A 423 16.39 -19.47 16.22
N LYS A 424 17.71 -19.29 16.28
CA LYS A 424 18.41 -18.75 17.45
C LYS A 424 17.91 -17.35 17.79
N TYR A 425 17.77 -16.50 16.78
CA TYR A 425 17.36 -15.10 16.96
C TYR A 425 15.87 -14.98 17.31
N VAL A 426 15.00 -15.78 16.70
CA VAL A 426 13.57 -15.80 17.02
C VAL A 426 13.32 -16.29 18.44
N LYS A 427 13.99 -17.37 18.86
CA LYS A 427 13.85 -17.92 20.22
C LYS A 427 14.31 -16.94 21.30
N ALA A 428 15.29 -16.09 20.99
CA ALA A 428 15.82 -15.10 21.91
C ALA A 428 14.89 -13.90 22.15
N LEU A 429 13.83 -13.71 21.34
CA LEU A 429 12.88 -12.60 21.54
C LEU A 429 12.15 -12.73 22.87
N THR A 430 12.10 -11.64 23.62
CA THR A 430 11.38 -11.54 24.91
C THR A 430 10.22 -10.56 24.84
N VAL A 431 9.26 -10.69 25.76
CA VAL A 431 8.16 -9.72 25.92
C VAL A 431 8.70 -8.30 26.14
N THR A 432 9.79 -8.17 26.89
CA THR A 432 10.47 -6.89 27.14
C THR A 432 11.04 -6.27 25.87
N ASP A 433 11.62 -7.06 24.97
CA ASP A 433 12.09 -6.54 23.68
C ASP A 433 10.96 -5.92 22.87
N ILE A 434 9.81 -6.59 22.85
CA ILE A 434 8.64 -6.15 22.07
C ILE A 434 8.01 -4.90 22.71
N LYS A 435 7.94 -4.86 24.04
CA LYS A 435 7.54 -3.67 24.80
C LYS A 435 8.42 -2.47 24.46
N ASN A 436 9.74 -2.66 24.49
CA ASN A 436 10.70 -1.59 24.19
C ASN A 436 10.55 -1.12 22.73
N ALA A 437 10.39 -2.04 21.78
CA ALA A 437 10.10 -1.71 20.39
C ALA A 437 8.82 -0.86 20.26
N ALA A 438 7.74 -1.23 20.94
CA ALA A 438 6.48 -0.47 20.93
C ALA A 438 6.63 0.95 21.49
N GLN A 439 7.44 1.13 22.54
CA GLN A 439 7.71 2.45 23.11
C GLN A 439 8.50 3.35 22.15
N VAL A 440 9.42 2.78 21.37
CA VAL A 440 10.24 3.53 20.41
C VAL A 440 9.47 3.84 19.13
N TYR A 441 8.82 2.84 18.54
CA TYR A 441 8.31 2.92 17.17
C TYR A 441 6.83 3.32 17.06
N LEU A 442 6.08 3.32 18.15
CA LEU A 442 4.67 3.74 18.19
C LEU A 442 4.51 5.01 19.05
N ASN A 443 5.47 5.94 18.94
CA ASN A 443 5.49 7.15 19.75
C ASN A 443 4.43 8.18 19.26
N PRO A 444 3.41 8.51 20.07
CA PRO A 444 2.34 9.43 19.66
C PRO A 444 2.82 10.88 19.44
N ALA A 445 4.02 11.25 19.90
CA ALA A 445 4.62 12.55 19.64
C ALA A 445 4.96 12.75 18.15
N ASN A 446 5.19 11.67 17.39
CA ASN A 446 5.47 11.73 15.97
C ASN A 446 4.55 10.79 15.17
N MET A 447 3.30 11.21 15.03
CA MET A 447 2.22 10.40 14.52
C MET A 447 1.33 11.20 13.59
N ILE A 448 0.93 10.61 12.46
CA ILE A 448 -0.05 11.16 11.54
C ILE A 448 -1.27 10.25 11.55
N THR A 449 -2.41 10.76 11.98
CA THR A 449 -3.70 10.10 11.82
C THR A 449 -4.41 10.67 10.59
N ALA A 450 -4.72 9.82 9.63
CA ALA A 450 -5.42 10.18 8.42
C ALA A 450 -6.72 9.37 8.28
N VAL A 451 -7.84 10.05 8.04
CA VAL A 451 -9.15 9.41 7.91
C VAL A 451 -9.77 9.80 6.58
N GLN A 452 -10.11 8.80 5.78
CA GLN A 452 -11.00 8.97 4.63
C GLN A 452 -12.44 8.76 5.09
N LEU A 453 -13.31 9.74 4.84
CA LEU A 453 -14.75 9.70 5.07
C LEU A 453 -15.50 9.88 3.74
N PRO A 454 -16.77 9.46 3.61
CA PRO A 454 -17.60 9.83 2.46
C PRO A 454 -17.86 11.35 2.40
N GLU A 455 -18.12 11.87 1.20
CA GLU A 455 -18.48 13.28 0.92
C GLU A 455 -19.77 13.66 1.63
N ILE A 456 -20.75 12.77 1.54
CA ILE A 456 -21.95 12.81 2.34
C ILE A 456 -21.55 12.12 3.63
N ALA A 457 -20.92 12.89 4.54
CA ALA A 457 -20.79 12.47 5.92
C ALA A 457 -22.16 11.93 6.33
N ALA A 458 -22.22 10.66 6.74
CA ALA A 458 -23.43 9.92 7.01
C ALA A 458 -24.54 10.89 7.47
N GLU A 459 -25.53 11.12 6.60
CA GLU A 459 -26.90 11.21 7.13
C GLU A 459 -26.94 10.05 8.10
N LYS A 460 -27.02 10.32 9.41
CA LYS A 460 -27.21 9.25 10.37
C LYS A 460 -28.45 8.55 9.88
N ALA A 461 -28.25 7.42 9.19
CA ALA A 461 -29.35 6.60 8.73
C ALA A 461 -30.15 6.37 10.00
N LEU A 462 -31.42 6.79 9.96
CA LEU A 462 -32.34 6.59 11.06
C LEU A 462 -32.15 5.12 11.49
N PRO A 463 -31.90 4.83 12.78
CA PRO A 463 -31.69 3.46 13.24
C PRO A 463 -32.77 2.56 12.65
N VAL A 464 -32.36 1.64 11.77
CA VAL A 464 -33.25 0.60 11.25
C VAL A 464 -33.42 -0.39 12.39
N ILE A 465 -34.51 -0.23 13.12
CA ILE A 465 -34.98 -1.27 14.04
C ILE A 465 -35.66 -2.32 13.19
N LYS A 466 -35.23 -3.58 13.34
CA LYS A 466 -35.73 -4.73 12.60
C LYS A 466 -37.26 -4.66 12.45
N ASP A 467 -37.72 -4.79 11.21
CA ASP A 467 -39.12 -4.90 10.81
C ASP A 467 -39.98 -3.63 10.95
N ARG A 468 -39.37 -2.43 11.08
CA ARG A 468 -40.08 -1.15 11.09
C ARG A 468 -39.54 -0.15 10.07
N THR A 469 -40.43 0.61 9.46
CA THR A 469 -40.09 1.78 8.63
C THR A 469 -40.03 3.03 9.52
N THR A 470 -39.18 3.99 9.18
CA THR A 470 -39.13 5.28 9.89
C THR A 470 -39.56 6.40 8.96
N LYS A 471 -40.50 7.21 9.41
CA LYS A 471 -41.06 8.34 8.66
C LYS A 471 -40.70 9.65 9.35
N VAL A 472 -39.98 10.50 8.62
CA VAL A 472 -39.71 11.87 9.08
C VAL A 472 -41.01 12.67 8.97
N ILE A 473 -41.48 13.16 10.11
CA ILE A 473 -42.72 13.93 10.25
C ILE A 473 -42.44 15.41 10.01
N GLU A 474 -41.37 15.94 10.62
CA GLU A 474 -40.97 17.35 10.53
C GLU A 474 -39.45 17.49 10.58
N THR A 475 -38.96 18.60 10.01
CA THR A 475 -37.55 19.00 10.05
C THR A 475 -37.44 20.46 10.48
N PHE A 476 -36.67 20.73 11.54
CA PHE A 476 -36.47 22.08 12.08
C PHE A 476 -35.00 22.51 12.01
N ASP A 477 -34.75 23.78 11.67
CA ASP A 477 -33.41 24.37 11.75
C ASP A 477 -33.18 24.93 13.17
N ILE A 478 -32.14 24.49 13.86
CA ILE A 478 -31.78 24.95 15.21
C ILE A 478 -30.41 25.64 15.24
N THR A 479 -30.21 26.54 16.20
CA THR A 479 -28.99 27.35 16.35
C THR A 479 -28.22 27.09 17.65
N ASP A 480 -28.84 26.42 18.62
CA ASP A 480 -28.24 26.14 19.92
C ASP A 480 -28.08 24.64 20.12
N ALA A 481 -26.89 24.23 20.58
CA ALA A 481 -26.55 22.83 20.80
C ALA A 481 -27.33 22.22 21.98
N ASP A 482 -27.59 23.00 23.02
CA ASP A 482 -28.33 22.52 24.19
C ASP A 482 -29.83 22.61 23.91
N ILE A 483 -30.50 21.47 23.87
CA ILE A 483 -31.93 21.36 23.57
C ILE A 483 -32.69 20.68 24.71
N THR A 484 -33.96 21.02 24.86
CA THR A 484 -34.89 20.31 25.74
C THR A 484 -36.03 19.73 24.91
N ILE A 485 -36.32 18.45 25.09
CA ILE A 485 -37.46 17.78 24.47
C ILE A 485 -38.50 17.50 25.54
N ASP A 486 -39.68 18.07 25.36
CA ASP A 486 -40.85 17.84 26.19
C ASP A 486 -41.81 16.94 25.41
N ILE A 487 -42.24 15.85 26.03
CA ILE A 487 -43.15 14.86 25.44
C ILE A 487 -44.41 14.83 26.30
N VAL A 488 -45.57 14.92 25.67
CA VAL A 488 -46.88 14.76 26.31
C VAL A 488 -47.80 13.97 25.39
N ASP A 489 -48.73 13.24 25.97
CA ASP A 489 -49.79 12.59 25.21
C ASP A 489 -50.55 13.60 24.34
N ASN A 490 -50.93 13.19 23.13
CA ASN A 490 -51.67 14.03 22.19
C ASN A 490 -53.00 13.37 21.80
N GLY A 491 -53.77 13.00 22.82
CA GLY A 491 -55.10 12.42 22.77
C GLY A 491 -55.68 12.26 24.18
N GLU A 492 -56.41 11.16 24.40
CA GLU A 492 -56.74 10.67 25.74
C GLU A 492 -55.63 9.70 26.18
N ALA A 493 -55.25 9.74 27.46
CA ALA A 493 -54.25 8.82 27.99
C ALA A 493 -54.81 7.38 27.98
N ASP A 494 -54.44 6.62 26.97
CA ASP A 494 -55.11 5.39 26.58
C ASP A 494 -54.22 4.14 26.75
N GLY A 495 -53.08 4.30 27.43
CA GLY A 495 -52.11 3.24 27.68
C GLY A 495 -50.94 3.22 26.70
N ASP A 496 -50.81 4.20 25.82
CA ASP A 496 -49.66 4.38 24.93
C ASP A 496 -48.32 4.28 25.68
N GLN A 497 -47.49 3.32 25.26
CA GLN A 497 -46.14 3.15 25.77
C GLN A 497 -45.14 3.31 24.63
N ILE A 498 -44.17 4.21 24.80
CA ILE A 498 -43.18 4.56 23.78
C ILE A 498 -41.74 4.45 24.27
N SER A 499 -40.81 4.34 23.33
CA SER A 499 -39.37 4.56 23.58
C SER A 499 -38.87 5.69 22.69
N LEU A 500 -37.95 6.50 23.20
CA LEU A 500 -37.41 7.68 22.50
C LEU A 500 -35.93 7.51 22.26
N PHE A 501 -35.51 7.84 21.04
CA PHE A 501 -34.12 7.75 20.62
C PHE A 501 -33.68 9.10 20.06
N PHE A 502 -32.54 9.57 20.54
CA PHE A 502 -31.88 10.75 19.99
C PHE A 502 -30.55 10.34 19.37
N ASN A 503 -30.41 10.58 18.07
CA ASN A 503 -29.19 10.27 17.33
C ASN A 503 -28.73 8.81 17.44
N GLY A 504 -29.70 7.88 17.60
CA GLY A 504 -29.47 6.45 17.79
C GLY A 504 -29.29 6.01 19.25
N ASN A 505 -29.17 6.93 20.20
CA ASN A 505 -29.07 6.61 21.62
C ASN A 505 -30.44 6.64 22.28
N GLU A 506 -30.73 5.66 23.14
CA GLU A 506 -31.95 5.63 23.94
C GLU A 506 -31.97 6.80 24.92
N VAL A 507 -33.07 7.56 24.91
CA VAL A 507 -33.36 8.69 25.80
C VAL A 507 -34.41 8.29 26.84
N ALA A 508 -35.39 7.50 26.40
CA ALA A 508 -36.45 6.96 27.25
C ALA A 508 -36.81 5.55 26.77
N ASN A 509 -37.10 4.67 27.71
CA ASN A 509 -37.47 3.27 27.45
C ASN A 509 -38.83 3.00 28.08
N LYS A 510 -39.79 2.51 27.28
CA LYS A 510 -41.14 2.15 27.75
C LYS A 510 -41.82 3.24 28.59
N LEU A 511 -41.66 4.49 28.18
CA LEU A 511 -42.35 5.63 28.74
C LEU A 511 -43.85 5.53 28.44
N THR A 512 -44.68 5.47 29.47
CA THR A 512 -46.14 5.60 29.31
C THR A 512 -46.49 7.06 29.09
N LEU A 513 -47.18 7.37 27.98
CA LEU A 513 -47.68 8.71 27.69
C LEU A 513 -48.85 9.04 28.63
N THR A 514 -48.85 10.27 29.14
CA THR A 514 -49.90 10.81 29.99
C THR A 514 -50.10 12.29 29.69
N GLU A 515 -51.11 12.91 30.28
CA GLU A 515 -51.31 14.37 30.22
C GLU A 515 -50.18 15.16 30.89
N LYS A 516 -49.31 14.51 31.68
CA LYS A 516 -48.14 15.15 32.28
C LYS A 516 -46.97 15.15 31.31
N THR A 517 -46.42 16.33 31.08
CA THR A 517 -45.20 16.51 30.28
C THR A 517 -43.98 15.88 30.95
N VAL A 518 -43.18 15.17 30.16
CA VAL A 518 -41.87 14.63 30.57
C VAL A 518 -40.78 15.30 29.73
N SER A 519 -39.74 15.81 30.40
CA SER A 519 -38.70 16.64 29.79
C SER A 519 -37.33 15.96 29.79
N TYR A 520 -36.63 16.03 28.66
CA TYR A 520 -35.28 15.50 28.48
C TYR A 520 -34.33 16.58 27.97
N LYS A 521 -33.22 16.82 28.68
CA LYS A 521 -32.15 17.72 28.23
C LYS A 521 -31.13 16.95 27.41
N LEU A 522 -30.87 17.40 26.19
CA LEU A 522 -30.01 16.73 25.23
C LEU A 522 -29.06 17.73 24.57
N LYS A 523 -28.01 17.21 23.93
CA LYS A 523 -27.02 18.03 23.23
C LYS A 523 -26.93 17.64 21.76
N ALA A 524 -27.41 18.54 20.89
CA ALA A 524 -27.31 18.42 19.44
C ALA A 524 -25.85 18.58 18.98
N VAL A 525 -25.52 17.85 17.92
CA VAL A 525 -24.24 17.96 17.21
C VAL A 525 -24.46 18.69 15.89
N LYS A 526 -23.45 19.43 15.40
CA LYS A 526 -23.55 20.14 14.12
C LYS A 526 -23.96 19.18 13.00
N GLY A 527 -24.86 19.64 12.14
CA GLY A 527 -25.51 18.83 11.11
C GLY A 527 -26.89 18.33 11.53
N VAL A 528 -27.35 17.24 10.89
CA VAL A 528 -28.69 16.68 11.13
C VAL A 528 -28.69 15.83 12.40
N ASN A 529 -29.64 16.09 13.29
CA ASN A 529 -29.92 15.30 14.47
C ASN A 529 -31.30 14.65 14.31
N SER A 530 -31.50 13.43 14.79
CA SER A 530 -32.79 12.73 14.69
C SER A 530 -33.36 12.40 16.06
N ILE A 531 -34.64 12.71 16.27
CA ILE A 531 -35.44 12.24 17.41
C ILE A 531 -36.44 11.24 16.86
N ILE A 532 -36.49 10.03 17.40
CA ILE A 532 -37.37 8.96 16.90
C ILE A 532 -38.21 8.43 18.05
N MET A 533 -39.50 8.31 17.80
CA MET A 533 -40.47 7.74 18.72
C MET A 533 -40.84 6.33 18.27
N PHE A 534 -40.70 5.35 19.14
CA PHE A 534 -41.14 3.97 18.91
C PHE A 534 -42.35 3.66 19.74
N ALA A 535 -43.34 3.00 19.15
CA ALA A 535 -44.43 2.39 19.91
C ALA A 535 -43.97 1.03 20.47
N GLU A 536 -44.05 0.87 21.79
CA GLU A 536 -43.82 -0.38 22.52
C GLU A 536 -45.10 -1.22 22.61
N ASN A 537 -46.26 -0.57 22.47
CA ASN A 537 -47.58 -1.18 22.35
C ASN A 537 -48.44 -0.39 21.32
N LEU A 538 -49.76 -0.53 21.35
CA LEU A 538 -50.69 0.19 20.46
C LEU A 538 -51.72 1.05 21.21
N GLY A 539 -51.55 1.24 22.52
CA GLY A 539 -52.60 1.83 23.37
C GLY A 539 -53.93 1.09 23.25
N THR A 540 -55.03 1.80 23.50
CA THR A 540 -56.39 1.34 23.15
C THR A 540 -56.88 1.94 21.83
N THR A 541 -56.29 3.03 21.37
CA THR A 541 -56.59 3.76 20.13
C THR A 541 -55.30 3.99 19.31
N PRO A 542 -54.90 3.04 18.45
CA PRO A 542 -53.69 3.19 17.62
C PRO A 542 -53.86 4.23 16.51
N PRO A 543 -52.76 4.86 16.02
CA PRO A 543 -51.38 4.72 16.46
C PRO A 543 -51.06 5.57 17.69
N ASN A 544 -49.98 5.21 18.41
CA ASN A 544 -49.53 6.00 19.55
C ASN A 544 -49.18 7.42 19.10
N THR A 545 -49.72 8.43 19.78
CA THR A 545 -49.60 9.83 19.33
C THR A 545 -49.09 10.71 20.46
N ALA A 546 -47.92 11.30 20.25
CA ALA A 546 -47.33 12.25 21.19
C ALA A 546 -47.20 13.64 20.58
N LEU A 547 -47.32 14.64 21.43
CA LEU A 547 -46.88 15.98 21.12
C LEU A 547 -45.45 16.15 21.63
N MET A 548 -44.55 16.47 20.71
CA MET A 548 -43.15 16.74 20.98
C MET A 548 -42.88 18.25 20.86
N LEU A 549 -42.46 18.87 21.95
CA LEU A 549 -42.01 20.27 21.99
C LEU A 549 -40.49 20.27 22.14
N ILE A 550 -39.79 20.96 21.23
CA ILE A 550 -38.33 21.04 21.21
C ILE A 550 -37.92 22.48 21.46
N LYS A 551 -37.20 22.73 22.54
CA LYS A 551 -36.66 24.05 22.88
C LYS A 551 -35.17 24.10 22.55
N SER A 552 -34.75 25.10 21.77
CA SER A 552 -33.36 25.38 21.41
C SER A 552 -33.14 26.90 21.48
N GLY A 553 -32.31 27.33 22.43
CA GLY A 553 -32.13 28.76 22.73
C GLY A 553 -33.44 29.42 23.14
N THR A 554 -33.85 30.47 22.41
CA THR A 554 -35.10 31.20 22.62
C THR A 554 -36.27 30.70 21.78
N LYS A 555 -36.06 29.66 20.96
CA LYS A 555 -37.07 29.12 20.04
C LYS A 555 -37.64 27.81 20.54
N GLU A 556 -38.93 27.62 20.29
CA GLU A 556 -39.67 26.39 20.53
C GLU A 556 -40.26 25.88 19.21
N TYR A 557 -40.13 24.58 18.97
CA TYR A 557 -40.65 23.87 17.80
C TYR A 557 -41.64 22.81 18.27
N ARG A 558 -42.66 22.53 17.47
CA ARG A 558 -43.76 21.63 17.86
C ARG A 558 -44.03 20.63 16.74
N ALA A 559 -44.07 19.34 17.09
CA ALA A 559 -44.42 18.28 16.16
C ALA A 559 -45.37 17.27 16.83
N THR A 560 -46.43 16.87 16.12
CA THR A 560 -47.26 15.73 16.51
C THR A 560 -46.65 14.47 15.89
N VAL A 561 -46.07 13.62 16.71
CA VAL A 561 -45.37 12.40 16.27
C VAL A 561 -46.32 11.21 16.44
N ARG A 562 -46.38 10.35 15.44
CA ARG A 562 -47.20 9.13 15.43
C ARG A 562 -46.32 7.92 15.17
N SER A 563 -46.55 6.86 15.92
CA SER A 563 -45.82 5.60 15.77
C SER A 563 -46.72 4.40 16.04
N ASP A 564 -46.50 3.29 15.33
CA ASP A 564 -47.11 1.99 15.57
C ASP A 564 -46.04 0.87 15.56
N LEU A 565 -46.47 -0.40 15.56
CA LEU A 565 -45.55 -1.54 15.58
C LEU A 565 -44.77 -1.77 14.26
N LYS A 566 -45.11 -1.07 13.18
CA LYS A 566 -44.54 -1.18 11.82
C LYS A 566 -43.93 0.13 11.30
N GLU A 567 -44.38 1.30 11.77
CA GLU A 567 -43.89 2.62 11.37
C GLU A 567 -43.54 3.46 12.61
N SER A 568 -42.37 4.10 12.58
CA SER A 568 -41.89 4.99 13.64
C SER A 568 -41.85 6.43 13.14
N GLY A 569 -42.44 7.35 13.88
CA GLY A 569 -42.34 8.78 13.63
C GLY A 569 -41.00 9.36 14.07
N ALA A 570 -40.42 10.21 13.24
CA ALA A 570 -39.16 10.90 13.51
C ALA A 570 -39.26 12.41 13.28
N VAL A 571 -38.54 13.19 14.09
CA VAL A 571 -38.31 14.63 13.89
C VAL A 571 -36.83 14.86 13.66
N GLN A 572 -36.48 15.65 12.65
CA GLN A 572 -35.09 16.01 12.36
C GLN A 572 -34.78 17.45 12.81
N LEU A 573 -33.59 17.66 13.35
CA LEU A 573 -33.07 18.98 13.74
C LEU A 573 -31.77 19.26 12.98
N ASN A 574 -31.78 20.25 12.11
CA ASN A 574 -30.60 20.73 11.41
C ASN A 574 -29.89 21.79 12.27
N PHE A 575 -28.83 21.39 12.96
CA PHE A 575 -28.02 22.31 13.74
C PHE A 575 -26.91 22.93 12.88
N LYS A 576 -27.00 24.24 12.64
CA LYS A 576 -26.06 25.00 11.80
C LYS A 576 -24.77 25.38 12.54
#